data_AF-A0A2V9YSP5-F1
#
_entry.id   AF-A0A2V9YSP5-F1
#
_cell.length_a   1.000
_cell.length_b   1.000
_cell.length_c   1.000
_cell.angle_alpha   90.00
_cell.angle_beta   90.00
_cell.angle_gamma   90.00
#
_symmetry.space_group_name_H-M   'P 1'
#
loop_
_entity.id
_entity.type
_entity.pdbx_description
1 polymer ?
#
loop_
_entity_poly.entity_id
_entity_poly.type
_entity_poly.pdbx_seq_one_letter_code
_entity_poly.pdbx_strand_id
1 'polypeptide(L)'
;MPEKNGSKKIYVSLTGLPLTFDLKWPFHASTSGADWWVLHGTIRVESSNGLHALVAVNLSATIKEVMPSLDPKDGEGPVINALRKEIDRKQIEFVKSPKLLPVHFSSRHYNFKRNQFIFEKAADGQIATFLERKVYWQTRATGGDIWIADETEAQYLETTAHHLSEVAGQLAKQGLWRMERAYLTATDLLMSQSARFEADVKCALEELERKHVFERG
;
A
#
# COMPACT_ATOMS: atom_id res chain seq x y z
N MET A 1 -28.05 -16.74 3.33
CA MET A 1 -26.82 -17.10 4.06
C MET A 1 -25.90 -15.90 4.00
N PRO A 2 -25.46 -15.30 5.12
CA PRO A 2 -24.53 -14.18 5.03
C PRO A 2 -23.17 -14.72 4.59
N GLU A 3 -22.64 -14.16 3.50
CA GLU A 3 -21.28 -14.42 3.03
C GLU A 3 -20.30 -14.16 4.16
N LYS A 4 -19.33 -15.06 4.36
CA LYS A 4 -18.16 -14.79 5.20
C LYS A 4 -17.46 -13.57 4.60
N ASN A 5 -17.63 -12.43 5.25
CA ASN A 5 -16.95 -11.19 4.92
C ASN A 5 -15.44 -11.50 4.88
N GLY A 6 -14.85 -11.50 3.68
CA GLY A 6 -13.40 -11.63 3.55
C GLY A 6 -12.75 -10.57 4.43
N SER A 7 -11.82 -10.97 5.30
CA SER A 7 -11.20 -10.04 6.24
C SER A 7 -10.60 -8.87 5.48
N LYS A 8 -11.04 -7.66 5.83
CA LYS A 8 -10.61 -6.41 5.20
C LYS A 8 -9.10 -6.25 5.40
N LYS A 9 -8.31 -6.42 4.32
CA LYS A 9 -6.85 -6.28 4.36
C LYS A 9 -6.46 -4.80 4.22
N ILE A 10 -5.85 -4.26 5.27
CA ILE A 10 -5.30 -2.89 5.27
C ILE A 10 -3.83 -2.93 4.89
N TYR A 11 -3.44 -2.05 3.96
CA TYR A 11 -2.06 -1.74 3.66
C TYR A 11 -1.72 -0.35 4.20
N VAL A 12 -0.44 -0.08 4.42
CA VAL A 12 0.01 1.25 4.84
C VAL A 12 0.97 1.82 3.78
N SER A 13 0.89 3.12 3.48
CA SER A 13 1.89 3.82 2.66
C SER A 13 3.12 4.22 3.48
N LEU A 14 4.24 4.57 2.86
CA LEU A 14 5.41 5.07 3.58
C LEU A 14 5.12 6.36 4.35
N THR A 15 4.25 7.20 3.81
CA THR A 15 3.75 8.42 4.46
C THR A 15 2.79 8.14 5.64
N GLY A 16 2.32 6.89 5.80
CA GLY A 16 1.54 6.45 6.95
C GLY A 16 0.02 6.42 6.75
N LEU A 17 -0.46 6.52 5.52
CA LEU A 17 -1.89 6.41 5.22
C LEU A 17 -2.34 4.94 5.30
N PRO A 18 -3.38 4.61 6.08
CA PRO A 18 -4.01 3.29 6.05
C PRO A 18 -4.97 3.18 4.86
N LEU A 19 -4.71 2.21 4.00
CA LEU A 19 -5.31 2.08 2.67
C LEU A 19 -6.02 0.73 2.51
N THR A 20 -7.15 0.76 1.84
CA THR A 20 -7.79 -0.44 1.28
C THR A 20 -7.99 -0.30 -0.22
N PHE A 21 -7.98 -1.44 -0.91
CA PHE A 21 -8.05 -1.53 -2.36
C PHE A 21 -9.18 -2.46 -2.78
N ASP A 22 -10.02 -1.99 -3.70
CA ASP A 22 -10.98 -2.81 -4.44
C ASP A 22 -10.60 -2.77 -5.91
N LEU A 23 -10.01 -3.86 -6.43
CA LEU A 23 -9.46 -3.97 -7.79
C LEU A 23 -10.33 -4.86 -8.66
N LYS A 24 -10.67 -4.39 -9.87
CA LYS A 24 -11.58 -5.07 -10.80
C LYS A 24 -10.82 -5.95 -11.80
N TRP A 25 -10.31 -7.07 -11.31
CA TRP A 25 -9.57 -8.07 -12.10
C TRP A 25 -10.45 -8.78 -13.15
N PRO A 26 -9.85 -9.30 -14.24
CA PRO A 26 -8.44 -9.17 -14.62
C PRO A 26 -8.13 -7.85 -15.35
N PHE A 27 -6.86 -7.62 -15.69
CA PHE A 27 -6.50 -6.58 -16.67
C PHE A 27 -7.20 -6.84 -18.01
N HIS A 28 -7.71 -5.79 -18.66
CA HIS A 28 -8.32 -5.86 -19.99
C HIS A 28 -7.60 -4.93 -20.97
N ALA A 29 -7.59 -5.26 -22.26
CA ALA A 29 -6.98 -4.41 -23.27
C ALA A 29 -7.73 -3.07 -23.39
N SER A 30 -7.00 -1.97 -23.59
CA SER A 30 -7.60 -0.68 -23.86
C SER A 30 -8.41 -0.72 -25.16
N THR A 31 -9.65 -0.22 -25.11
CA THR A 31 -10.53 -0.11 -26.29
C THR A 31 -10.23 1.11 -27.16
N SER A 32 -9.34 1.99 -26.72
CA SER A 32 -9.03 3.28 -27.37
C SER A 32 -7.79 3.25 -28.27
N GLY A 33 -7.36 2.07 -28.73
CA GLY A 33 -6.23 1.92 -29.65
C GLY A 33 -4.83 2.14 -29.06
N ALA A 34 -4.71 2.23 -27.74
CA ALA A 34 -3.42 2.27 -27.04
C ALA A 34 -2.96 0.85 -26.69
N ASP A 35 -1.64 0.58 -26.78
CA ASP A 35 -1.01 -0.74 -26.49
C ASP A 35 -0.92 -1.07 -24.98
N TRP A 36 -1.96 -0.72 -24.24
CA TRP A 36 -1.97 -0.71 -22.78
C TRP A 36 -3.10 -1.60 -22.28
N TRP A 37 -2.86 -2.28 -21.16
CA TRP A 37 -3.87 -3.03 -20.43
C TRP A 37 -4.32 -2.21 -19.23
N VAL A 38 -5.60 -2.25 -18.91
CA VAL A 38 -6.20 -1.41 -17.87
C VAL A 38 -6.79 -2.30 -16.78
N LEU A 39 -6.55 -1.89 -15.53
CA LEU A 39 -7.21 -2.42 -14.35
C LEU A 39 -7.83 -1.26 -13.58
N HIS A 40 -9.15 -1.27 -13.44
CA HIS A 40 -9.85 -0.26 -12.64
C HIS A 40 -9.84 -0.64 -11.16
N GLY A 41 -9.82 0.36 -10.29
CA GLY A 41 -9.92 0.13 -8.86
C GLY A 41 -10.37 1.34 -8.07
N THR A 42 -10.64 1.10 -6.79
CA THR A 42 -10.90 2.13 -5.80
C THR A 42 -9.91 2.00 -4.66
N ILE A 43 -9.28 3.12 -4.29
CA ILE A 43 -8.44 3.23 -3.10
C ILE A 43 -9.22 4.01 -2.05
N ARG A 44 -9.26 3.56 -0.80
CA ARG A 44 -9.88 4.29 0.32
C ARG A 44 -8.88 4.53 1.43
N VAL A 45 -8.99 5.70 2.09
CA VAL A 45 -8.22 6.01 3.30
C VAL A 45 -9.09 5.69 4.52
N GLU A 46 -8.71 4.66 5.27
CA GLU A 46 -9.56 4.07 6.33
C GLU A 46 -9.75 4.97 7.56
N SER A 47 -8.80 5.86 7.81
CA SER A 47 -8.84 6.86 8.89
C SER A 47 -9.62 8.12 8.52
N SER A 48 -10.26 8.17 7.34
CA SER A 48 -10.95 9.35 6.82
C SER A 48 -12.47 9.15 6.71
N ASN A 49 -13.22 10.25 6.63
CA ASN A 49 -14.68 10.24 6.36
C ASN A 49 -15.01 9.95 4.89
N GLY A 50 -14.61 8.77 4.42
CA GLY A 50 -14.96 8.23 3.10
C GLY A 50 -14.17 8.82 1.93
N LEU A 51 -12.99 9.38 2.18
CA LEU A 51 -12.09 9.80 1.10
C LEU A 51 -11.64 8.57 0.31
N HIS A 52 -11.73 8.69 -1.01
CA HIS A 52 -11.36 7.63 -1.93
C HIS A 52 -10.81 8.23 -3.22
N ALA A 53 -10.15 7.39 -4.01
CA ALA A 53 -9.72 7.71 -5.35
C ALA A 53 -10.14 6.55 -6.26
N LEU A 54 -10.83 6.87 -7.36
CA LEU A 54 -11.04 5.93 -8.44
C LEU A 54 -9.79 5.94 -9.30
N VAL A 55 -9.24 4.78 -9.64
CA VAL A 55 -7.98 4.67 -10.39
C VAL A 55 -8.12 3.77 -11.60
N ALA A 56 -7.37 4.10 -12.65
CA ALA A 56 -7.15 3.26 -13.80
C ALA A 56 -5.65 2.93 -13.89
N VAL A 57 -5.28 1.71 -13.51
CA VAL A 57 -3.90 1.24 -13.59
C VAL A 57 -3.62 0.80 -15.02
N ASN A 58 -2.71 1.53 -15.64
CA ASN A 58 -2.30 1.37 -17.02
C ASN A 58 -1.02 0.55 -17.09
N LEU A 59 -1.16 -0.72 -17.44
CA LEU A 59 -0.10 -1.69 -17.64
C LEU A 59 0.49 -1.57 -19.05
N SER A 60 1.78 -1.24 -19.14
CA SER A 60 2.51 -1.19 -20.42
C SER A 60 2.78 -2.59 -21.00
N ALA A 61 2.87 -2.70 -22.33
CA ALA A 61 3.24 -3.93 -23.02
C ALA A 61 4.53 -4.59 -22.49
N THR A 62 5.57 -3.80 -22.20
CA THR A 62 6.84 -4.33 -21.67
C THR A 62 6.69 -4.99 -20.31
N ILE A 63 5.81 -4.48 -19.43
CA ILE A 63 5.57 -5.15 -18.14
C ILE A 63 4.73 -6.41 -18.35
N LYS A 64 3.75 -6.38 -19.26
CA LYS A 64 2.97 -7.58 -19.59
C LYS A 64 3.88 -8.74 -20.02
N GLU A 65 4.95 -8.47 -20.77
CA GLU A 65 5.91 -9.50 -21.21
C GLU A 65 6.67 -10.18 -20.06
N VAL A 66 6.89 -9.48 -18.95
CA VAL A 66 7.62 -10.03 -17.78
C VAL A 66 6.69 -10.56 -16.68
N MET A 67 5.40 -10.23 -16.73
CA MET A 67 4.43 -10.74 -15.76
C MET A 67 4.07 -12.21 -16.07
N PRO A 68 4.11 -13.12 -15.08
CA PRO A 68 3.72 -14.51 -15.30
C PRO A 68 2.27 -14.68 -15.75
N SER A 69 1.36 -13.82 -15.28
CA SER A 69 -0.02 -13.72 -15.75
C SER A 69 -0.62 -12.35 -15.43
N LEU A 70 -1.80 -12.07 -15.98
CA LEU A 70 -2.61 -10.88 -15.69
C LEU A 70 -3.64 -11.08 -14.56
N ASP A 71 -3.56 -12.22 -13.88
CA ASP A 71 -4.45 -12.60 -12.79
C ASP A 71 -3.96 -12.03 -11.44
N PRO A 72 -4.86 -11.89 -10.44
CA PRO A 72 -4.50 -11.35 -9.13
C PRO A 72 -3.29 -12.05 -8.48
N LYS A 73 -3.17 -13.37 -8.65
CA LYS A 73 -2.11 -14.19 -8.03
C LYS A 73 -0.69 -13.68 -8.37
N ASP A 74 -0.50 -13.11 -9.56
CA ASP A 74 0.81 -12.65 -10.05
C ASP A 74 0.89 -11.12 -10.12
N GLY A 75 -0.24 -10.42 -10.17
CA GLY A 75 -0.31 -8.98 -10.36
C GLY A 75 -0.66 -8.16 -9.12
N GLU A 76 -1.36 -8.71 -8.12
CA GLU A 76 -1.96 -7.93 -7.05
C GLU A 76 -0.94 -7.19 -6.19
N GLY A 77 0.09 -7.88 -5.71
CA GLY A 77 1.15 -7.27 -4.91
C GLY A 77 1.84 -6.10 -5.64
N PRO A 78 2.38 -6.32 -6.86
CA PRO A 78 2.99 -5.24 -7.64
C PRO A 78 2.05 -4.07 -7.96
N VAL A 79 0.77 -4.33 -8.25
CA VAL A 79 -0.23 -3.27 -8.49
C VAL A 79 -0.47 -2.44 -7.24
N ILE A 80 -0.69 -3.08 -6.08
CA ILE A 80 -0.87 -2.40 -4.80
C ILE A 80 0.35 -1.52 -4.50
N ASN A 81 1.55 -2.03 -4.76
CA ASN A 81 2.79 -1.30 -4.54
C ASN A 81 2.96 -0.10 -5.47
N ALA A 82 2.55 -0.23 -6.73
CA ALA A 82 2.53 0.89 -7.68
C ALA A 82 1.59 2.00 -7.20
N LEU A 83 0.40 1.62 -6.73
CA LEU A 83 -0.58 2.56 -6.18
C LEU A 83 -0.04 3.28 -4.93
N ARG A 84 0.54 2.54 -3.98
CA ARG A 84 1.18 3.12 -2.79
C ARG A 84 2.29 4.11 -3.14
N LYS A 85 3.15 3.74 -4.09
CA LYS A 85 4.23 4.61 -4.59
C LYS A 85 3.70 5.90 -5.23
N GLU A 86 2.63 5.84 -6.01
CA GLU A 86 2.02 7.05 -6.59
C GLU A 86 1.31 7.92 -5.52
N ILE A 87 0.80 7.33 -4.45
CA ILE A 87 0.31 8.05 -3.26
C ILE A 87 1.45 8.79 -2.56
N ASP A 88 2.58 8.13 -2.28
CA ASP A 88 3.71 8.78 -1.60
C ASP A 88 4.37 9.88 -2.45
N ARG A 89 4.28 9.76 -3.77
CA ARG A 89 4.66 10.81 -4.72
C ARG A 89 3.61 11.90 -4.88
N LYS A 90 2.51 11.81 -4.12
CA LYS A 90 1.41 12.77 -4.09
C LYS A 90 0.76 12.94 -5.47
N GLN A 91 0.74 11.89 -6.29
CA GLN A 91 0.16 11.91 -7.64
C GLN A 91 -1.31 11.50 -7.64
N ILE A 92 -1.74 10.79 -6.59
CA ILE A 92 -3.15 10.43 -6.39
C ILE A 92 -3.80 11.48 -5.50
N GLU A 93 -4.95 12.00 -5.93
CA GLU A 93 -5.79 12.90 -5.14
C GLU A 93 -6.94 12.10 -4.52
N PHE A 94 -7.14 12.23 -3.21
CA PHE A 94 -8.27 11.61 -2.52
C PHE A 94 -9.43 12.60 -2.41
N VAL A 95 -10.34 12.55 -3.38
CA VAL A 95 -11.51 13.42 -3.46
C VAL A 95 -12.76 12.60 -3.72
N LYS A 96 -13.94 13.12 -3.33
CA LYS A 96 -15.24 12.53 -3.69
C LYS A 96 -15.57 12.83 -5.16
N SER A 97 -14.72 12.38 -6.07
CA SER A 97 -14.84 12.58 -7.51
C SER A 97 -15.14 11.25 -8.21
N PRO A 98 -16.03 11.23 -9.20
CA PRO A 98 -16.26 10.05 -10.04
C PRO A 98 -15.18 9.86 -11.12
N LYS A 99 -14.18 10.75 -11.21
CA LYS A 99 -13.14 10.68 -12.24
C LYS A 99 -12.05 9.67 -11.86
N LEU A 100 -11.71 8.79 -12.81
CA LEU A 100 -10.57 7.89 -12.70
C LEU A 100 -9.24 8.65 -12.82
N LEU A 101 -8.35 8.44 -11.86
CA LEU A 101 -6.96 8.89 -11.92
C LEU A 101 -6.11 7.84 -12.64
N PRO A 102 -5.39 8.20 -13.71
CA PRO A 102 -4.49 7.26 -14.38
C PRO A 102 -3.27 6.99 -13.50
N VAL A 103 -2.92 5.71 -13.35
CA VAL A 103 -1.72 5.25 -12.65
C VAL A 103 -0.90 4.43 -13.63
N HIS A 104 0.31 4.87 -13.95
CA HIS A 104 1.17 4.16 -14.90
C HIS A 104 1.94 3.03 -14.25
N PHE A 105 1.57 1.78 -14.53
CA PHE A 105 2.32 0.60 -14.13
C PHE A 105 3.22 0.12 -15.28
N SER A 106 4.44 0.67 -15.33
CA SER A 106 5.37 0.49 -16.43
C SER A 106 6.75 0.01 -15.99
N SER A 107 7.67 -0.12 -16.97
CA SER A 107 9.07 -0.52 -16.80
C SER A 107 9.84 0.26 -15.72
N ARG A 108 9.39 1.47 -15.36
CA ARG A 108 9.92 2.26 -14.24
C ARG A 108 9.82 1.58 -12.87
N HIS A 109 8.96 0.57 -12.74
CA HIS A 109 8.79 -0.22 -11.51
C HIS A 109 9.54 -1.55 -11.57
N TYR A 110 10.30 -1.84 -12.63
CA TYR A 110 10.93 -3.13 -12.83
C TYR A 110 12.42 -2.99 -13.10
N ASN A 111 13.22 -3.73 -12.34
CA ASN A 111 14.65 -3.86 -12.57
C ASN A 111 14.93 -5.12 -13.40
N PHE A 112 15.13 -4.96 -14.70
CA PHE A 112 15.40 -6.06 -15.62
C PHE A 112 16.69 -6.82 -15.33
N LYS A 113 17.71 -6.16 -14.76
CA LYS A 113 18.97 -6.84 -14.40
C LYS A 113 18.79 -7.79 -13.23
N ARG A 114 17.93 -7.42 -12.28
CA ARG A 114 17.61 -8.22 -11.08
C ARG A 114 16.36 -9.08 -11.25
N ASN A 115 15.65 -8.96 -12.37
CA ASN A 115 14.37 -9.60 -12.64
C ASN A 115 13.36 -9.38 -11.48
N GLN A 116 13.27 -8.14 -10.99
CA GLN A 116 12.54 -7.82 -9.76
C GLN A 116 11.80 -6.49 -9.85
N PHE A 117 10.58 -6.42 -9.31
CA PHE A 117 9.88 -5.14 -9.12
C PHE A 117 10.53 -4.31 -7.99
N ILE A 118 10.63 -3.01 -8.21
CA ILE A 118 11.20 -2.04 -7.27
C ILE A 118 10.27 -0.83 -7.09
N PHE A 119 9.99 -0.48 -5.83
CA PHE A 119 9.10 0.61 -5.48
C PHE A 119 9.83 1.66 -4.66
N GLU A 120 9.95 1.46 -3.35
CA GLU A 120 10.64 2.38 -2.46
C GLU A 120 11.90 1.73 -1.91
N LYS A 121 12.94 2.55 -1.65
CA LYS A 121 14.16 2.09 -0.99
C LYS A 121 14.18 2.63 0.44
N ALA A 122 13.72 1.83 1.38
CA ALA A 122 13.59 2.25 2.77
C ALA A 122 14.82 1.88 3.60
N ALA A 123 15.35 2.82 4.39
CA ALA A 123 16.33 2.54 5.43
C ALA A 123 15.67 1.93 6.68
N ASP A 124 16.44 1.28 7.55
CA ASP A 124 15.91 0.56 8.73
C ASP A 124 15.02 1.42 9.63
N GLY A 125 15.36 2.70 9.84
CA GLY A 125 14.50 3.62 10.60
C GLY A 125 13.14 3.88 9.95
N GLN A 126 13.09 3.91 8.61
CA GLN A 126 11.84 4.04 7.85
C GLN A 126 11.04 2.73 7.88
N ILE A 127 11.71 1.58 7.81
CA ILE A 127 11.09 0.26 7.96
C ILE A 127 10.48 0.12 9.37
N ALA A 128 11.20 0.53 10.41
CA ALA A 128 10.70 0.52 11.78
C ALA A 128 9.43 1.37 11.92
N THR A 129 9.47 2.60 11.42
CA THR A 129 8.30 3.51 11.43
C THR A 129 7.13 2.93 10.63
N PHE A 130 7.40 2.32 9.48
CA PHE A 130 6.40 1.64 8.66
C PHE A 130 5.74 0.48 9.43
N LEU A 131 6.52 -0.36 10.11
CA LEU A 131 6.02 -1.49 10.88
C LEU A 131 5.15 -1.03 12.05
N GLU A 132 5.54 0.03 12.78
CA GLU A 132 4.70 0.62 13.83
C GLU A 132 3.33 1.05 13.29
N ARG A 133 3.31 1.78 12.18
CA ARG A 133 2.08 2.25 11.53
C ARG A 133 1.23 1.08 11.04
N LYS A 134 1.86 0.07 10.41
CA LYS A 134 1.20 -1.15 9.97
C LYS A 134 0.50 -1.85 11.12
N VAL A 135 1.23 -2.18 12.18
CA VAL A 135 0.70 -2.93 13.33
C VAL A 135 -0.44 -2.15 13.95
N TYR A 136 -0.25 -0.84 14.20
CA TYR A 136 -1.29 0.00 14.78
C TYR A 136 -2.58 0.01 13.93
N TRP A 137 -2.47 0.31 12.63
CA TRP A 137 -3.65 0.45 11.76
C TRP A 137 -4.34 -0.88 11.48
N GLN A 138 -3.59 -1.96 11.28
CA GLN A 138 -4.19 -3.28 11.09
C GLN A 138 -4.86 -3.76 12.38
N THR A 139 -4.21 -3.64 13.55
CA THR A 139 -4.85 -4.00 14.83
C THR A 139 -6.11 -3.18 15.08
N ARG A 140 -6.10 -1.87 14.81
CA ARG A 140 -7.30 -1.03 14.98
C ARG A 140 -8.47 -1.48 14.10
N ALA A 141 -8.20 -2.02 12.91
CA ALA A 141 -9.24 -2.36 11.95
C ALA A 141 -9.74 -3.80 12.05
N THR A 142 -8.85 -4.76 12.30
CA THR A 142 -9.19 -6.18 12.30
C THR A 142 -9.16 -6.80 13.69
N GLY A 143 -8.48 -6.16 14.64
CA GLY A 143 -8.04 -6.83 15.88
C GLY A 143 -7.07 -7.98 15.60
N GLY A 144 -6.59 -8.61 16.67
CA GLY A 144 -5.77 -9.82 16.61
C GLY A 144 -4.31 -9.60 16.17
N ASP A 145 -3.66 -10.71 15.83
CA ASP A 145 -2.24 -10.76 15.52
C ASP A 145 -1.94 -10.39 14.07
N ILE A 146 -0.86 -9.64 13.88
CA ILE A 146 -0.48 -9.04 12.60
C ILE A 146 0.67 -9.79 11.97
N TRP A 147 0.45 -10.35 10.78
CA TRP A 147 1.49 -11.00 9.98
C TRP A 147 2.47 -9.97 9.41
N ILE A 148 3.78 -10.11 9.69
CA ILE A 148 4.80 -9.15 9.22
C ILE A 148 5.72 -9.63 8.09
N ALA A 149 5.68 -10.92 7.75
CA ALA A 149 6.46 -11.47 6.65
C ALA A 149 5.66 -11.49 5.33
N ASP A 150 5.06 -10.34 4.97
CA ASP A 150 4.31 -10.16 3.71
C ASP A 150 5.25 -9.74 2.58
N GLU A 151 5.38 -10.57 1.54
CA GLU A 151 6.23 -10.31 0.38
C GLU A 151 5.80 -9.04 -0.40
N THR A 152 4.52 -8.66 -0.34
CA THR A 152 4.03 -7.42 -0.95
C THR A 152 4.68 -6.21 -0.28
N GLU A 153 4.85 -6.25 1.03
CA GLU A 153 5.47 -5.17 1.79
C GLU A 153 6.99 -5.19 1.67
N ALA A 154 7.59 -6.39 1.68
CA ALA A 154 9.03 -6.54 1.44
C ALA A 154 9.41 -5.96 0.07
N GLN A 155 8.64 -6.27 -0.97
CA GLN A 155 8.83 -5.72 -2.31
C GLN A 155 8.63 -4.19 -2.35
N TYR A 156 7.64 -3.68 -1.62
CA TYR A 156 7.37 -2.25 -1.57
C TYR A 156 8.52 -1.44 -0.97
N LEU A 157 9.17 -1.99 0.06
CA LEU A 157 10.26 -1.35 0.81
C LEU A 157 11.66 -1.69 0.26
N GLU A 158 11.73 -2.44 -0.84
CA GLU A 158 12.97 -3.00 -1.44
C GLU A 158 13.82 -3.77 -0.40
N THR A 159 13.17 -4.65 0.36
CA THR A 159 13.80 -5.48 1.39
C THR A 159 13.30 -6.93 1.32
N THR A 160 13.58 -7.75 2.34
CA THR A 160 13.11 -9.14 2.46
C THR A 160 12.16 -9.31 3.64
N ALA A 161 11.25 -10.29 3.55
CA ALA A 161 10.36 -10.63 4.66
C ALA A 161 11.12 -11.04 5.94
N HIS A 162 12.32 -11.61 5.79
CA HIS A 162 13.24 -11.88 6.89
C HIS A 162 13.70 -10.58 7.57
N HIS A 163 14.19 -9.61 6.80
CA HIS A 163 14.65 -8.33 7.34
C HIS A 163 13.53 -7.56 8.05
N LEU A 164 12.29 -7.62 7.52
CA LEU A 164 11.12 -7.08 8.21
C LEU A 164 10.91 -7.72 9.59
N SER A 165 11.10 -9.03 9.68
CA SER A 165 11.01 -9.78 10.94
C SER A 165 12.12 -9.40 11.91
N GLU A 166 13.34 -9.16 11.42
CA GLU A 166 14.48 -8.73 12.25
C GLU A 166 14.24 -7.34 12.86
N VAL A 167 13.82 -6.37 12.06
CA VAL A 167 13.47 -5.02 12.53
C VAL A 167 12.31 -5.08 13.52
N ALA A 168 11.27 -5.88 13.24
CA ALA A 168 10.16 -6.09 14.16
C ALA A 168 10.60 -6.68 15.52
N GLY A 169 11.53 -7.63 15.51
CA GLY A 169 12.09 -8.21 16.73
C GLY A 169 12.91 -7.22 17.56
N GLN A 170 13.58 -6.26 16.92
CA GLN A 170 14.26 -5.17 17.64
C GLN A 170 13.26 -4.23 18.33
N LEU A 171 12.17 -3.87 17.65
CA LEU A 171 11.11 -3.03 18.20
C LEU A 171 10.29 -3.73 19.31
N ALA A 172 10.16 -5.06 19.25
CA ALA A 172 9.50 -5.83 20.32
C ALA A 172 10.18 -5.62 21.68
N LYS A 173 11.51 -5.40 21.71
CA LYS A 173 12.27 -5.09 22.94
C LYS A 173 11.86 -3.77 23.60
N GLN A 174 11.22 -2.88 22.85
CA GLN A 174 10.69 -1.60 23.34
C GLN A 174 9.27 -1.73 23.91
N GLY A 175 8.68 -2.94 23.90
CA GLY A 175 7.37 -3.21 24.49
C GLY A 175 6.18 -2.80 23.62
N LEU A 176 6.41 -2.43 22.34
CA LEU A 176 5.34 -2.02 21.41
C LEU A 176 4.43 -3.19 20.98
N TRP A 177 4.97 -4.42 20.96
CA TRP A 177 4.24 -5.64 20.64
C TRP A 177 4.93 -6.86 21.23
N ARG A 178 4.18 -7.96 21.31
CA ARG A 178 4.72 -9.30 21.48
C ARG A 178 4.87 -9.95 20.11
N MET A 179 5.94 -10.71 19.92
CA MET A 179 6.23 -11.38 18.65
C MET A 179 6.27 -12.88 18.84
N GLU A 180 5.47 -13.60 18.06
CA GLU A 180 5.49 -15.06 17.98
C GLU A 180 5.65 -15.48 16.52
N ARG A 181 6.79 -16.12 16.21
CA ARG A 181 7.21 -16.43 14.83
C ARG A 181 7.31 -15.15 13.99
N ALA A 182 6.33 -14.89 13.14
CA ALA A 182 6.21 -13.70 12.29
C ALA A 182 4.84 -13.01 12.46
N TYR A 183 4.18 -13.26 13.58
CA TYR A 183 2.97 -12.58 14.02
C TYR A 183 3.27 -11.63 15.18
N LEU A 184 2.69 -10.44 15.13
CA LEU A 184 2.83 -9.41 16.16
C LEU A 184 1.49 -9.13 16.83
N THR A 185 1.44 -9.21 18.16
CA THR A 185 0.31 -8.76 18.96
C THR A 185 0.63 -7.37 19.53
N ALA A 186 -0.09 -6.34 19.08
CA ALA A 186 0.06 -4.98 19.61
C ALA A 186 -0.19 -4.94 21.14
N THR A 187 0.60 -4.17 21.87
CA THR A 187 0.36 -3.91 23.29
C THR A 187 -0.47 -2.64 23.48
N ASP A 188 -0.99 -2.44 24.69
CA ASP A 188 -1.66 -1.20 25.09
C ASP A 188 -0.75 0.03 24.91
N LEU A 189 0.57 -0.14 25.03
CA LEU A 189 1.53 0.93 24.80
C LEU A 189 1.46 1.45 23.36
N LEU A 190 1.44 0.58 22.36
CA LEU A 190 1.28 1.00 20.97
C LEU A 190 -0.12 1.58 20.73
N MET A 191 -1.16 0.93 21.27
CA MET A 191 -2.55 1.33 21.03
C MET A 191 -2.92 2.65 21.70
N SER A 192 -2.25 3.03 22.79
CA SER A 192 -2.40 4.32 23.46
C SER A 192 -1.91 5.52 22.64
N GLN A 193 -1.12 5.30 21.57
CA GLN A 193 -0.53 6.35 20.74
C GLN A 193 -1.45 6.81 19.59
N SER A 194 -2.77 6.67 19.73
CA SER A 194 -3.74 6.99 18.68
C SER A 194 -3.60 8.42 18.15
N ALA A 195 -3.42 9.40 19.04
CA ALA A 195 -3.25 10.80 18.67
C ALA A 195 -2.05 11.03 17.74
N ARG A 196 -0.94 10.30 17.94
CA ARG A 196 0.24 10.39 17.08
C ARG A 196 -0.07 9.88 15.67
N PHE A 197 -0.64 8.69 15.57
CA PHE A 197 -0.94 8.08 14.26
C PHE A 197 -2.02 8.84 13.49
N GLU A 198 -3.04 9.37 14.16
CA GLU A 198 -4.06 10.22 13.52
C GLU A 198 -3.47 11.55 13.05
N ALA A 199 -2.56 12.15 13.82
CA ALA A 199 -1.83 13.35 13.39
C ALA A 199 -0.94 13.09 12.17
N ASP A 200 -0.22 11.96 12.13
CA ASP A 200 0.58 11.54 10.98
C ASP A 200 -0.26 11.45 9.70
N VAL A 201 -1.43 10.78 9.78
CA VAL A 201 -2.38 10.69 8.66
C VAL A 201 -2.83 12.07 8.21
N LYS A 202 -3.25 12.93 9.16
CA LYS A 202 -3.74 14.26 8.86
C LYS A 202 -2.66 15.08 8.13
N CYS A 203 -1.43 15.06 8.63
CA CYS A 203 -0.29 15.73 8.02
C CYS A 203 -0.03 15.21 6.59
N ALA A 204 -0.02 13.89 6.40
CA ALA A 204 0.18 13.28 5.09
C ALA A 204 -0.90 13.68 4.07
N LEU A 205 -2.16 13.76 4.50
CA LEU A 205 -3.28 14.24 3.66
C LEU A 205 -3.14 15.72 3.31
N GLU A 206 -2.83 16.58 4.29
CA GLU A 206 -2.63 18.02 4.06
C GLU A 206 -1.49 18.29 3.07
N GLU A 207 -0.40 17.53 3.14
CA GLU A 207 0.71 17.64 2.19
C GLU A 207 0.33 17.19 0.78
N LEU A 208 -0.50 16.16 0.67
CA LEU A 208 -1.01 15.65 -0.60
C LEU A 208 -1.96 16.68 -1.23
N GLU A 209 -2.90 17.22 -0.47
CA GLU A 209 -3.82 18.27 -0.91
C GLU A 209 -3.08 19.54 -1.35
N ARG A 210 -2.05 19.97 -0.62
CA ARG A 210 -1.26 21.16 -0.94
C ARG A 210 -0.65 21.09 -2.34
N LYS A 211 -0.13 19.93 -2.72
CA LYS A 211 0.43 19.72 -4.06
C LYS A 211 -0.65 19.84 -5.15
N HIS A 212 -1.80 19.20 -4.94
CA HIS A 212 -2.92 19.25 -5.89
C HIS A 212 -3.58 20.61 -5.99
N VAL A 213 -3.57 21.42 -4.93
CA VAL A 213 -4.03 22.82 -4.98
C VAL A 213 -3.06 23.66 -5.82
N PHE A 214 -1.75 23.49 -5.64
CA PHE A 214 -0.75 24.20 -6.44
C PHE A 214 -0.85 23.87 -7.93
N GLU A 215 -1.11 22.61 -8.30
CA GLU A 215 -1.25 22.20 -9.70
C GLU A 215 -2.57 22.67 -10.37
N ARG A 216 -3.53 23.18 -9.58
CA ARG A 216 -4.82 23.70 -10.07
C ARG A 216 -4.83 25.22 -10.30
N GLY A 217 -3.90 25.96 -9.69
CA GLY A 217 -3.78 27.42 -9.78
C GLY A 217 -2.83 27.85 -10.89
#